data_AF-A0AAV7H4N4-F1
#
_entry.id   AF-A0AAV7H4N4-F1
#
_cell.length_a   1.000
_cell.length_b   1.000
_cell.length_c   1.000
_cell.angle_alpha   90.00
_cell.angle_beta   90.00
_cell.angle_gamma   90.00
#
_symmetry.space_group_name_H-M   'P 1'
#
loop_
_entity.id
_entity.type
_entity.pdbx_description
1 polymer ?
#
loop_
_entity_poly.entity_id
_entity_poly.type
_entity_poly.pdbx_seq_one_letter_code
_entity_poly.pdbx_strand_id
1 'polypeptide(L)'
;MGAVTSTIAAKFAFFPPSPPSYTVVACVGGGGRFMIPEISPAASEGVDVLRLRTRRGNDIVAMYVKNPRAGATLLYSHGNAADLGQMFPLFIELSARLRINLMGYDYSGYGQSSGKPTEYNTYADIEAVYECLKEQYKVADEDIILYGQSVGSGPTLDLASRLPNLRAVVLHSPILSGLRVLYPVKHTYWFDIYKVIPLLL
;
A
#
# COMPACT_ATOMS: atom_id res chain seq x y z
N MET A 1 -19.16 -5.38 20.02
CA MET A 1 -20.02 -5.32 18.82
C MET A 1 -19.34 -4.71 17.58
N GLY A 2 -18.10 -4.19 17.62
CA GLY A 2 -17.48 -3.51 16.47
C GLY A 2 -16.85 -4.38 15.37
N ALA A 3 -16.66 -5.69 15.59
CA ALA A 3 -16.00 -6.58 14.62
C ALA A 3 -16.92 -7.04 13.46
N VAL A 4 -18.23 -7.13 13.71
CA VAL A 4 -19.19 -7.70 12.74
C VAL A 4 -19.57 -6.68 11.66
N THR A 5 -19.71 -5.40 12.03
CA THR A 5 -20.01 -4.31 11.08
C THR A 5 -18.85 -4.02 10.12
N SER A 6 -17.61 -4.11 10.60
CA SER A 6 -16.39 -3.95 9.78
C SER A 6 -16.29 -4.96 8.63
N THR A 7 -16.77 -6.20 8.84
CA THR A 7 -16.64 -7.28 7.85
C THR A 7 -17.59 -7.11 6.66
N ILE A 8 -18.81 -6.60 6.88
CA ILE A 8 -19.78 -6.35 5.79
C ILE A 8 -19.37 -5.11 5.01
N ALA A 9 -19.02 -4.03 5.70
CA ALA A 9 -18.61 -2.77 5.07
C ALA A 9 -17.36 -2.97 4.19
N ALA A 10 -16.39 -3.78 4.64
CA ALA A 10 -15.21 -4.13 3.87
C ALA A 10 -15.53 -4.79 2.51
N LYS A 11 -16.54 -5.67 2.44
CA LYS A 11 -16.97 -6.32 1.19
C LYS A 11 -17.54 -5.34 0.16
N PHE A 12 -18.03 -4.18 0.59
CA PHE A 12 -18.53 -3.13 -0.30
C PHE A 12 -17.48 -2.06 -0.60
N ALA A 13 -16.37 -2.04 0.15
CA ALA A 13 -15.32 -1.03 0.02
C ALA A 13 -14.10 -1.53 -0.76
N PHE A 14 -13.83 -2.83 -0.77
CA PHE A 14 -12.64 -3.42 -1.40
C PHE A 14 -13.01 -4.39 -2.52
N PHE A 15 -12.55 -4.08 -3.73
CA PHE A 15 -12.79 -4.87 -4.94
C PHE A 15 -11.44 -5.23 -5.57
N PRO A 16 -10.67 -6.18 -4.99
CA PRO A 16 -9.42 -6.62 -5.61
C PRO A 16 -9.67 -7.22 -7.01
N PRO A 17 -8.73 -7.06 -7.96
CA PRO A 17 -8.80 -7.76 -9.23
C PRO A 17 -8.95 -9.27 -9.05
N SER A 18 -9.90 -9.87 -9.78
CA SER A 18 -10.15 -11.31 -9.75
C SER A 18 -10.37 -11.83 -11.18
N PRO A 19 -9.42 -12.57 -11.78
CA PRO A 19 -8.14 -12.98 -11.17
C PRO A 19 -7.14 -11.81 -10.98
N PRO A 20 -6.12 -11.97 -10.11
CA PRO A 20 -4.98 -11.06 -10.03
C PRO A 20 -4.31 -10.82 -11.38
N SER A 21 -3.76 -9.62 -11.60
CA SER A 21 -3.09 -9.27 -12.86
C SER A 21 -1.68 -9.85 -12.97
N TYR A 22 -1.15 -10.44 -11.90
CA TYR A 22 0.23 -10.92 -11.85
C TYR A 22 0.37 -12.12 -10.91
N THR A 23 1.50 -12.83 -11.04
CA THR A 23 1.89 -13.94 -10.18
C THR A 23 3.23 -13.66 -9.48
N VAL A 24 3.51 -14.38 -8.39
CA VAL A 24 4.78 -14.28 -7.67
C VAL A 24 5.42 -15.65 -7.61
N VAL A 25 6.64 -15.76 -8.13
CA VAL A 25 7.43 -17.00 -8.09
C VAL A 25 8.73 -16.77 -7.32
N ALA A 26 9.16 -17.78 -6.56
CA ALA A 26 10.46 -17.77 -5.92
C ALA A 26 11.56 -18.07 -6.96
N CYS A 27 12.62 -17.28 -6.98
CA CYS A 27 13.76 -17.50 -7.86
C CYS A 27 14.54 -18.74 -7.42
N VAL A 28 14.70 -19.72 -8.32
CA VAL A 28 15.46 -20.95 -8.04
C VAL A 28 16.94 -20.60 -7.85
N GLY A 29 17.50 -20.96 -6.69
CA GLY A 29 18.92 -20.75 -6.36
C GLY A 29 19.28 -19.37 -5.79
N GLY A 30 18.32 -18.46 -5.65
CA GLY A 30 18.57 -17.05 -5.29
C GLY A 30 18.03 -16.66 -3.91
N GLY A 31 18.54 -17.25 -2.82
CA GLY A 31 18.46 -16.68 -1.45
C GLY A 31 17.11 -16.11 -0.98
N GLY A 32 15.97 -16.70 -1.38
CA GLY A 32 14.64 -16.23 -0.98
C GLY A 32 14.10 -15.00 -1.75
N ARG A 33 14.68 -14.65 -2.90
CA ARG A 33 14.16 -13.58 -3.77
C ARG A 33 12.93 -14.03 -4.54
N PHE A 34 12.00 -13.11 -4.73
CA PHE A 34 10.81 -13.31 -5.55
C PHE A 34 10.90 -12.52 -6.85
N MET A 35 10.13 -12.94 -7.86
CA MET A 35 9.95 -12.22 -9.12
C MET A 35 8.50 -12.31 -9.60
N ILE A 36 8.13 -11.36 -10.46
CA ILE A 36 6.84 -11.31 -11.15
C ILE A 36 7.09 -11.69 -12.62
N PRO A 37 6.71 -12.90 -13.07
CA PRO A 37 7.01 -13.38 -14.42
C PRO A 37 6.41 -12.53 -15.55
N GLU A 38 5.31 -11.85 -15.27
CA GLU A 38 4.61 -10.99 -16.23
C GLU A 38 5.36 -9.68 -16.52
N ILE A 39 6.36 -9.34 -15.69
CA ILE A 39 7.24 -8.18 -15.88
C ILE A 39 8.52 -8.63 -16.59
N SER A 40 8.88 -7.94 -17.67
CA SER A 40 10.08 -8.30 -18.44
C SER A 40 11.36 -8.14 -17.60
N PRO A 41 12.39 -8.99 -17.81
CA PRO A 41 13.65 -8.90 -17.04
C PRO A 41 14.29 -7.50 -17.09
N ALA A 42 14.25 -6.86 -18.26
CA ALA A 42 14.78 -5.50 -18.45
C ALA A 42 13.99 -4.45 -17.65
N ALA A 43 12.67 -4.60 -17.55
CA ALA A 43 11.85 -3.69 -16.75
C ALA A 43 12.00 -3.93 -15.24
N SER A 44 12.30 -5.17 -14.83
CA SER A 44 12.53 -5.54 -13.43
C SER A 44 13.92 -5.18 -12.90
N GLU A 45 14.80 -4.60 -13.73
CA GLU A 45 16.12 -4.18 -13.29
C GLU A 45 16.01 -3.11 -12.20
N GLY A 46 16.64 -3.36 -11.04
CA GLY A 46 16.55 -2.46 -9.88
C GLY A 46 15.24 -2.57 -9.10
N VAL A 47 14.41 -3.57 -9.37
CA VAL A 47 13.15 -3.82 -8.66
C VAL A 47 13.29 -5.05 -7.76
N ASP A 48 13.08 -4.87 -6.45
CA ASP A 48 12.97 -5.98 -5.52
C ASP A 48 11.50 -6.35 -5.33
N VAL A 49 11.16 -7.65 -5.41
CA VAL A 49 9.83 -8.16 -5.04
C VAL A 49 9.95 -8.90 -3.71
N LEU A 50 9.07 -8.55 -2.77
CA LEU A 50 9.13 -8.98 -1.38
C LEU A 50 7.80 -9.62 -0.97
N ARG A 51 7.89 -10.60 -0.05
CA ARG A 51 6.74 -11.11 0.68
C ARG A 51 6.94 -10.81 2.15
N LEU A 52 6.06 -9.99 2.72
CA LEU A 52 6.18 -9.45 4.07
C LEU A 52 5.11 -10.04 4.98
N ARG A 53 5.51 -10.46 6.19
CA ARG A 53 4.58 -10.94 7.21
C ARG A 53 4.02 -9.75 7.98
N THR A 54 2.71 -9.64 8.06
CA THR A 54 2.04 -8.60 8.85
C THR A 54 1.83 -9.04 10.29
N ARG A 55 1.70 -8.07 11.22
CA ARG A 55 1.36 -8.36 12.63
C ARG A 55 0.03 -9.10 12.82
N ARG A 56 -0.85 -9.07 11.81
CA ARG A 56 -2.15 -9.78 11.81
C ARG A 56 -2.08 -11.17 11.17
N GLY A 57 -0.88 -11.63 10.80
CA GLY A 57 -0.66 -12.98 10.31
C GLY A 57 -1.03 -13.20 8.84
N ASN A 58 -1.13 -12.13 8.05
CA ASN A 58 -1.22 -12.22 6.59
C ASN A 58 0.16 -12.03 5.97
N ASP A 59 0.35 -12.59 4.78
CA ASP A 59 1.54 -12.40 3.96
C ASP A 59 1.16 -11.51 2.78
N ILE A 60 1.76 -10.33 2.71
CA ILE A 60 1.50 -9.35 1.66
C ILE A 60 2.67 -9.28 0.68
N VAL A 61 2.39 -8.91 -0.56
CA VAL A 61 3.42 -8.68 -1.57
C VAL A 61 3.74 -7.19 -1.64
N ALA A 62 5.03 -6.87 -1.69
CA ALA A 62 5.53 -5.52 -1.91
C ALA A 62 6.54 -5.50 -3.05
N MET A 63 6.69 -4.35 -3.69
CA MET A 63 7.75 -4.09 -4.66
C MET A 63 8.49 -2.80 -4.34
N TYR A 64 9.81 -2.86 -4.44
CA TYR A 64 10.69 -1.73 -4.21
C TYR A 64 11.48 -1.39 -5.47
N VAL A 65 11.17 -0.24 -6.08
CA VAL A 65 11.85 0.30 -7.24
C VAL A 65 12.98 1.21 -6.76
N LYS A 66 14.23 0.82 -7.05
CA LYS A 66 15.42 1.61 -6.70
C LYS A 66 15.72 2.63 -7.78
N ASN A 67 16.06 3.84 -7.36
CA ASN A 67 16.63 4.85 -8.23
C ASN A 67 18.01 5.28 -7.71
N PRO A 68 19.11 5.14 -8.48
CA PRO A 68 20.45 5.53 -8.03
C PRO A 68 20.61 7.01 -7.67
N ARG A 69 19.69 7.87 -8.12
CA ARG A 69 19.67 9.31 -7.83
C ARG A 69 18.59 9.69 -6.83
N ALA A 70 18.04 8.71 -6.10
CA ALA A 70 16.99 8.94 -5.12
C ALA A 70 17.46 9.84 -3.97
N GLY A 71 16.75 10.95 -3.74
CA GLY A 71 16.89 11.77 -2.54
C GLY A 71 15.77 11.60 -1.52
N ALA A 72 14.83 10.68 -1.79
CA ALA A 72 13.68 10.34 -0.94
C ALA A 72 13.11 8.98 -1.38
N THR A 73 12.25 8.40 -0.54
CA THR A 73 11.51 7.17 -0.81
C THR A 73 10.01 7.41 -0.69
N LEU A 74 9.25 7.09 -1.73
CA LEU A 74 7.79 7.16 -1.74
C LEU A 74 7.20 5.81 -1.31
N LEU A 75 6.43 5.78 -0.22
CA LEU A 75 5.61 4.63 0.14
C LEU A 75 4.20 4.84 -0.42
N TYR A 76 3.77 3.96 -1.32
CA TYR A 76 2.56 4.13 -2.12
C TYR A 76 1.46 3.14 -1.74
N SER A 77 0.39 3.63 -1.13
CA SER A 77 -0.87 2.91 -0.89
C SER A 77 -1.81 3.11 -2.08
N HIS A 78 -1.97 2.07 -2.91
CA HIS A 78 -2.73 2.17 -4.17
C HIS A 78 -4.25 2.26 -3.99
N GLY A 79 -4.92 2.69 -5.05
CA GLY A 79 -6.38 2.77 -5.09
C GLY A 79 -7.07 1.40 -5.11
N ASN A 80 -8.40 1.43 -4.99
CA ASN A 80 -9.19 0.22 -5.12
C ASN A 80 -9.15 -0.35 -6.55
N ALA A 81 -9.51 -1.62 -6.73
CA ALA A 81 -9.55 -2.30 -8.03
C ALA A 81 -8.26 -2.22 -8.85
N ALA A 82 -7.13 -2.07 -8.15
CA ALA A 82 -5.78 -2.15 -8.69
C ALA A 82 -4.98 -3.19 -7.90
N ASP A 83 -3.96 -3.76 -8.52
CA ASP A 83 -2.92 -4.54 -7.86
C ASP A 83 -1.53 -4.11 -8.36
N LEU A 84 -0.48 -4.63 -7.71
CA LEU A 84 0.90 -4.34 -8.03
C LEU A 84 1.28 -4.54 -9.51
N GLY A 85 0.71 -5.54 -10.18
CA GLY A 85 0.99 -5.79 -11.60
C GLY A 85 0.51 -4.63 -12.48
N GLN A 86 -0.69 -4.11 -12.19
CA GLN A 86 -1.26 -2.96 -12.90
C GLN A 86 -0.56 -1.64 -12.54
N MET A 87 -0.09 -1.52 -11.29
CA MET A 87 0.60 -0.31 -10.79
C MET A 87 2.06 -0.20 -11.25
N PHE A 88 2.67 -1.31 -11.66
CA PHE A 88 4.09 -1.37 -12.00
C PHE A 88 4.54 -0.30 -13.02
N PRO A 89 3.89 -0.10 -14.19
CA PRO A 89 4.32 0.92 -15.14
C PRO A 89 4.32 2.34 -14.56
N LEU A 90 3.32 2.65 -13.71
CA LEU A 90 3.25 3.93 -13.02
C LEU A 90 4.42 4.10 -12.05
N PHE A 91 4.77 3.04 -11.30
CA PHE A 91 5.84 3.10 -10.31
C PHE A 91 7.21 3.33 -10.94
N ILE A 92 7.50 2.67 -12.07
CA ILE A 92 8.73 2.89 -12.83
C ILE A 92 8.78 4.35 -13.32
N GLU A 93 7.70 4.86 -13.90
CA GLU A 93 7.66 6.21 -14.45
C GLU A 93 7.79 7.28 -13.36
N LEU A 94 7.11 7.10 -12.22
CA LEU A 94 7.21 7.99 -11.07
C LEU A 94 8.62 8.00 -10.48
N SER A 95 9.20 6.82 -10.27
CA SER A 95 10.59 6.68 -9.79
C SER A 95 11.57 7.40 -10.71
N ALA A 96 11.46 7.19 -12.02
CA ALA A 96 12.35 7.79 -13.02
C ALA A 96 12.22 9.31 -13.11
N ARG A 97 10.98 9.83 -13.21
CA ARG A 97 10.73 11.27 -13.38
C ARG A 97 11.04 12.07 -12.12
N LEU A 98 10.68 11.55 -10.96
CA LEU A 98 10.83 12.26 -9.69
C LEU A 98 12.20 12.00 -9.05
N ARG A 99 12.96 11.01 -9.55
CA ARG A 99 14.25 10.59 -8.98
C ARG A 99 14.10 10.25 -7.50
N ILE A 100 13.23 9.29 -7.22
CA ILE A 100 12.94 8.79 -5.88
C ILE A 100 12.94 7.26 -5.90
N ASN A 101 13.23 6.64 -4.77
CA ASN A 101 12.87 5.24 -4.59
C ASN A 101 11.36 5.14 -4.41
N LEU A 102 10.77 4.00 -4.77
CA LEU A 102 9.33 3.78 -4.61
C LEU A 102 9.06 2.40 -4.02
N MET A 103 8.34 2.37 -2.91
CA MET A 103 7.82 1.18 -2.26
C MET A 103 6.31 1.11 -2.46
N GLY A 104 5.84 0.15 -3.26
CA GLY A 104 4.43 -0.16 -3.41
C GLY A 104 4.11 -1.51 -2.79
N TYR A 105 2.86 -1.72 -2.37
CA TYR A 105 2.44 -2.98 -1.77
C TYR A 105 0.97 -3.27 -2.07
N ASP A 106 0.62 -4.55 -2.16
CA ASP A 106 -0.78 -4.98 -2.18
C ASP A 106 -1.30 -5.16 -0.76
N TYR A 107 -2.55 -4.77 -0.55
CA TYR A 107 -3.25 -5.05 0.70
C TYR A 107 -3.48 -6.56 0.90
N SER A 108 -3.72 -6.96 2.14
CA SER A 108 -4.22 -8.30 2.45
C SER A 108 -5.44 -8.63 1.58
N GLY A 109 -5.39 -9.76 0.84
CA GLY A 109 -6.43 -10.20 -0.09
C GLY A 109 -6.45 -9.49 -1.46
N TYR A 110 -5.44 -8.68 -1.79
CA TYR A 110 -5.19 -8.15 -3.14
C TYR A 110 -4.05 -8.90 -3.81
N GLY A 111 -4.07 -8.95 -5.14
CA GLY A 111 -2.98 -9.54 -5.93
C GLY A 111 -2.61 -10.96 -5.47
N GLN A 112 -1.35 -11.14 -5.11
CA GLN A 112 -0.79 -12.40 -4.58
C GLN A 112 -0.62 -12.41 -3.05
N SER A 113 -1.29 -11.47 -2.36
CA SER A 113 -1.32 -11.34 -0.90
C SER A 113 -2.43 -12.22 -0.28
N SER A 114 -2.15 -12.82 0.87
CA SER A 114 -3.11 -13.66 1.59
C SER A 114 -4.08 -12.84 2.45
N GLY A 115 -5.07 -13.50 3.06
CA GLY A 115 -6.00 -12.86 3.98
C GLY A 115 -7.21 -12.21 3.29
N LYS A 116 -7.73 -11.13 3.88
CA LYS A 116 -8.91 -10.40 3.40
C LYS A 116 -8.70 -8.90 3.51
N PRO A 117 -9.23 -8.11 2.58
CA PRO A 117 -9.06 -6.66 2.65
C PRO A 117 -10.05 -6.10 3.66
N THR A 118 -9.52 -5.69 4.81
CA THR A 118 -10.28 -5.03 5.88
C THR A 118 -9.48 -3.84 6.37
N GLU A 119 -10.15 -2.83 6.90
CA GLU A 119 -9.50 -1.62 7.44
C GLU A 119 -8.30 -1.95 8.34
N TYR A 120 -8.50 -2.79 9.36
CA TYR A 120 -7.43 -3.16 10.28
C TYR A 120 -6.31 -3.98 9.65
N ASN A 121 -6.61 -4.77 8.61
CA ASN A 121 -5.56 -5.43 7.85
C ASN A 121 -4.77 -4.38 7.05
N THR A 122 -5.41 -3.42 6.38
CA THR A 122 -4.70 -2.38 5.64
C THR A 122 -3.75 -1.55 6.51
N TYR A 123 -4.10 -1.31 7.79
CA TYR A 123 -3.20 -0.68 8.77
C TYR A 123 -2.00 -1.57 9.14
N ALA A 124 -2.23 -2.88 9.32
CA ALA A 124 -1.15 -3.83 9.57
C ALA A 124 -0.27 -4.04 8.33
N ASP A 125 -0.84 -3.92 7.14
CA ASP A 125 -0.15 -4.09 5.86
C ASP A 125 0.85 -2.94 5.66
N ILE A 126 0.39 -1.67 5.77
CA ILE A 126 1.26 -0.50 5.60
C ILE A 126 2.36 -0.43 6.65
N GLU A 127 2.07 -0.87 7.88
CA GLU A 127 3.03 -0.92 8.98
C GLU A 127 4.16 -1.92 8.68
N ALA A 128 3.85 -3.12 8.18
CA ALA A 128 4.85 -4.10 7.79
C ALA A 128 5.77 -3.59 6.66
N VAL A 129 5.20 -2.83 5.71
CA VAL A 129 5.97 -2.23 4.60
C VAL A 129 6.86 -1.09 5.10
N TYR A 130 6.34 -0.27 6.01
CA TYR A 130 7.12 0.76 6.67
C TYR A 130 8.28 0.16 7.47
N GLU A 131 8.04 -0.86 8.29
CA GLU A 131 9.09 -1.59 9.02
C GLU A 131 10.15 -2.16 8.07
N CYS A 132 9.74 -2.73 6.94
CA CYS A 132 10.68 -3.18 5.90
C CYS A 132 11.56 -2.04 5.37
N LEU A 133 11.01 -0.85 5.11
CA LEU A 133 11.80 0.32 4.71
C LEU A 133 12.83 0.72 5.77
N LYS A 134 12.44 0.67 7.05
CA LYS A 134 13.33 1.01 8.18
C LYS A 134 14.42 -0.04 8.37
N GLU A 135 14.07 -1.31 8.33
CA GLU A 135 14.95 -2.40 8.74
C GLU A 135 15.83 -2.90 7.60
N GLN A 136 15.26 -3.13 6.42
CA GLN A 136 15.96 -3.70 5.27
C GLN A 136 16.64 -2.62 4.42
N TYR A 137 15.94 -1.51 4.18
CA TYR A 137 16.42 -0.43 3.31
C TYR A 137 17.05 0.76 4.07
N LYS A 138 16.98 0.75 5.41
CA LYS A 138 17.57 1.77 6.29
C LYS A 138 17.17 3.21 5.94
N VAL A 139 15.93 3.40 5.47
CA VAL A 139 15.42 4.73 5.10
C VAL A 139 15.09 5.53 6.37
N ALA A 140 15.56 6.78 6.48
CA ALA A 140 15.20 7.68 7.58
C ALA A 140 13.76 8.20 7.43
N ASP A 141 13.09 8.55 8.52
CA ASP A 141 11.68 9.01 8.46
C ASP A 141 11.55 10.30 7.63
N GLU A 142 12.53 11.19 7.77
CA GLU A 142 12.66 12.47 7.04
C GLU A 142 12.91 12.30 5.54
N ASP A 143 13.19 11.08 5.07
CA ASP A 143 13.31 10.73 3.66
C ASP A 143 12.07 10.00 3.12
N ILE A 144 11.10 9.66 3.98
CA ILE A 144 9.89 8.94 3.58
C ILE A 144 8.78 9.93 3.25
N ILE A 145 8.20 9.76 2.06
CA ILE A 145 6.98 10.42 1.62
C ILE A 145 5.89 9.36 1.58
N LEU A 146 4.79 9.58 2.30
CA LEU A 146 3.62 8.70 2.20
C LEU A 146 2.69 9.19 1.09
N TYR A 147 2.19 8.26 0.27
CA TYR A 147 1.26 8.55 -0.80
C TYR A 147 0.05 7.63 -0.73
N GLY A 148 -1.13 8.20 -0.56
CA GLY A 148 -2.40 7.45 -0.52
C GLY A 148 -3.33 7.85 -1.65
N GLN A 149 -3.68 6.90 -2.53
CA GLN A 149 -4.68 7.12 -3.58
C GLN A 149 -6.03 6.55 -3.17
N SER A 150 -7.10 7.36 -3.22
CA SER A 150 -8.47 6.90 -2.97
C SER A 150 -8.56 6.10 -1.66
N VAL A 151 -8.95 4.82 -1.68
CA VAL A 151 -9.00 3.96 -0.48
C VAL A 151 -7.66 3.86 0.26
N GLY A 152 -6.54 3.97 -0.44
CA GLY A 152 -5.20 3.98 0.13
C GLY A 152 -4.91 5.20 1.02
N SER A 153 -5.73 6.26 0.95
CA SER A 153 -5.60 7.40 1.87
C SER A 153 -5.82 7.00 3.33
N GLY A 154 -6.65 5.99 3.57
CA GLY A 154 -6.95 5.47 4.90
C GLY A 154 -5.72 4.97 5.66
N PRO A 155 -5.06 3.88 5.19
CA PRO A 155 -3.84 3.39 5.83
C PRO A 155 -2.70 4.40 5.80
N THR A 156 -2.59 5.23 4.74
CA THR A 156 -1.60 6.31 4.67
C THR A 156 -1.76 7.30 5.84
N LEU A 157 -2.99 7.77 6.12
CA LEU A 157 -3.24 8.73 7.19
C LEU A 157 -3.11 8.10 8.58
N ASP A 158 -3.54 6.86 8.76
CA ASP A 158 -3.34 6.13 10.02
C ASP A 158 -1.86 6.04 10.39
N LEU A 159 -1.01 5.67 9.42
CA LEU A 159 0.43 5.63 9.64
C LEU A 159 1.00 7.04 9.87
N ALA A 160 0.63 8.01 9.03
CA ALA A 160 1.11 9.39 9.15
C ALA A 160 0.82 10.00 10.53
N SER A 161 -0.35 9.73 11.11
CA SER A 161 -0.76 10.26 12.42
C SER A 161 0.15 9.84 13.57
N ARG A 162 0.96 8.79 13.37
CA ARG A 162 1.86 8.21 14.37
C ARG A 162 3.33 8.54 14.12
N LEU A 163 3.66 9.20 13.01
CA LEU A 163 5.03 9.46 12.57
C LEU A 163 5.30 10.97 12.43
N PRO A 164 5.94 11.61 13.42
CA PRO A 164 6.07 13.08 13.44
C PRO A 164 7.11 13.62 12.44
N ASN A 165 8.04 12.80 11.98
CA ASN A 165 9.22 13.24 11.22
C ASN A 165 9.15 12.87 9.73
N LEU A 166 7.97 12.51 9.22
CA LEU A 166 7.80 12.22 7.79
C LEU A 166 8.12 13.44 6.93
N ARG A 167 8.73 13.20 5.77
CA ARG A 167 9.05 14.28 4.83
C ARG A 167 7.80 15.00 4.32
N ALA A 168 6.80 14.20 3.93
CA ALA A 168 5.54 14.69 3.41
C ALA A 168 4.49 13.58 3.39
N VAL A 169 3.22 14.00 3.30
CA VAL A 169 2.07 13.13 3.02
C VAL A 169 1.33 13.69 1.81
N VAL A 170 1.11 12.85 0.81
CA VAL A 170 0.39 13.18 -0.41
C VAL A 170 -0.89 12.36 -0.47
N LEU A 171 -2.03 13.05 -0.58
CA LEU A 171 -3.33 12.42 -0.73
C LEU A 171 -3.85 12.67 -2.14
N HIS A 172 -4.00 11.61 -2.92
CA HIS A 172 -4.55 11.69 -4.28
C HIS A 172 -5.99 11.21 -4.28
N SER A 173 -6.92 12.14 -4.49
CA SER A 173 -8.36 11.88 -4.49
C SER A 173 -8.81 11.10 -3.25
N PRO A 174 -8.46 11.57 -2.02
CA PRO A 174 -8.71 10.82 -0.80
C PRO A 174 -10.19 10.59 -0.56
N ILE A 175 -10.52 9.46 0.07
CA ILE A 175 -11.87 9.23 0.54
C ILE A 175 -12.12 10.06 1.80
N LEU A 176 -13.27 10.73 1.85
CA LEU A 176 -13.69 11.45 3.05
C LEU A 176 -14.08 10.48 4.18
N SER A 177 -14.65 9.33 3.80
CA SER A 177 -15.00 8.18 4.65
C SER A 177 -15.63 7.07 3.79
N GLY A 178 -15.53 5.80 4.17
CA GLY A 178 -16.07 4.66 3.41
C GLY A 178 -17.58 4.72 3.13
N LEU A 179 -18.40 5.20 4.07
CA LEU A 179 -19.85 5.36 3.88
C LEU A 179 -20.19 6.47 2.89
N ARG A 180 -19.46 7.57 2.91
CA ARG A 180 -19.70 8.72 2.01
C ARG A 180 -19.34 8.43 0.55
N VAL A 181 -18.52 7.42 0.29
CA VAL A 181 -18.26 6.91 -1.06
C VAL A 181 -19.46 6.14 -1.61
N LEU A 182 -20.16 5.39 -0.76
CA LEU A 182 -21.30 4.58 -1.16
C LEU A 182 -22.63 5.36 -1.17
N TYR A 183 -22.77 6.35 -0.30
CA TYR A 183 -23.99 7.15 -0.16
C TYR A 183 -23.66 8.61 0.19
N PRO A 184 -24.36 9.62 -0.36
CA PRO A 184 -24.15 11.02 -0.02
C PRO A 184 -24.73 11.35 1.37
N VAL A 185 -24.07 10.90 2.43
CA VAL A 185 -24.48 11.12 3.83
C VAL A 185 -23.74 12.31 4.44
N LYS A 186 -24.49 13.28 4.98
CA LYS A 186 -23.95 14.49 5.63
C LYS A 186 -23.40 14.24 7.04
N HIS A 187 -23.67 13.07 7.63
CA HIS A 187 -23.28 12.73 9.00
C HIS A 187 -22.22 11.62 9.03
N THR A 188 -21.28 11.72 9.98
CA THR A 188 -20.26 10.69 10.23
C THR A 188 -20.85 9.68 11.21
N TYR A 189 -20.96 8.41 10.80
CA TYR A 189 -21.52 7.36 11.65
C TYR A 189 -20.43 6.55 12.37
N TRP A 190 -20.76 5.93 13.49
CA TRP A 190 -19.79 5.20 14.33
C TRP A 190 -19.25 3.90 13.69
N PHE A 191 -19.85 3.44 12.59
CA PHE A 191 -19.49 2.26 11.80
C PHE A 191 -18.87 2.61 10.44
N ASP A 192 -18.43 3.86 10.25
CA ASP A 192 -17.76 4.30 9.03
C ASP A 192 -16.34 3.72 8.93
N ILE A 193 -15.96 3.26 7.73
CA ILE A 193 -14.61 2.77 7.48
C ILE A 193 -13.73 4.01 7.25
N TYR A 194 -12.63 4.15 7.99
CA TYR A 194 -11.84 5.37 8.05
C TYR A 194 -12.65 6.54 8.60
N LYS A 195 -12.79 6.58 9.94
CA LYS A 195 -13.38 7.73 10.63
C LYS A 195 -12.63 9.00 10.23
N VAL A 196 -13.36 10.09 9.99
CA VAL A 196 -12.81 11.42 9.69
C VAL A 196 -11.75 11.76 10.74
N ILE A 197 -10.47 11.67 10.36
CA ILE A 197 -9.37 12.22 11.14
C ILE A 197 -9.44 13.73 10.88
N PRO A 198 -9.68 14.57 11.91
CA PRO A 198 -9.52 16.01 11.73
C PRO A 198 -8.05 16.26 11.42
N LEU A 199 -7.74 16.46 10.14
CA LEU A 199 -6.50 17.09 9.71
C LEU A 199 -6.59 18.53 10.21
N LEU A 200 -6.01 18.77 11.39
CA LEU A 200 -5.63 20.11 11.81
C LEU A 200 -4.51 20.54 10.86
N LEU A 201 -4.93 21.15 9.75
CA LEU A 201 -4.10 22.07 8.97
C LEU A 201 -4.02 23.40 9.72
#